data_AF-A0A2E5JS26-F1
#
_entry.id   AF-A0A2E5JS26-F1
#
_cell.length_a   1.000
_cell.length_b   1.000
_cell.length_c   1.000
_cell.angle_alpha   90.00
_cell.angle_beta   90.00
_cell.angle_gamma   90.00
#
_symmetry.space_group_name_H-M   'P 1'
#
loop_
_entity.id
_entity.type
_entity.pdbx_description
1 polymer ?
#
loop_
_entity_poly.entity_id
_entity_poly.type
_entity_poly.pdbx_seq_one_letter_code
_entity_poly.pdbx_strand_id
1 'polypeptide(L)' 'MIRTIVVTLAIIIVVPEIAYACSTCFGDPNAKATQGMNLAIITMLTITGGVLSSFVSFIYVLNKRAKEYAKTLSKRKKNI' A
#
# COMPACT_ATOMS: atom_id res chain seq x y z
N MET A 1 9.90 -1.83 -10.54
CA MET A 1 9.31 -1.92 -9.18
C MET A 1 8.11 -1.02 -9.04
N ILE A 2 8.21 0.32 -9.12
CA ILE A 2 7.04 1.22 -9.07
C ILE A 2 5.97 0.90 -10.12
N ARG A 3 6.38 0.64 -11.38
CA ARG A 3 5.45 0.25 -12.45
C ARG A 3 4.71 -1.06 -12.15
N THR A 4 5.39 -2.03 -11.55
CA THR A 4 4.81 -3.32 -11.17
C THR A 4 3.85 -3.18 -9.99
N ILE A 5 4.21 -2.38 -8.98
CA ILE A 5 3.36 -2.08 -7.80
C ILE A 5 2.07 -1.37 -8.23
N VAL A 6 2.15 -0.38 -9.12
CA VAL A 6 0.98 0.36 -9.62
C VAL A 6 0.02 -0.56 -10.38
N VAL A 7 0.55 -1.50 -11.19
CA VAL A 7 -0.26 -2.47 -11.92
C VAL A 7 -0.94 -3.46 -10.96
N THR A 8 -0.24 -3.96 -9.95
CA THR A 8 -0.85 -4.85 -8.94
C THR A 8 -1.93 -4.14 -8.12
N LEU A 9 -1.70 -2.87 -7.73
CA LEU A 9 -2.70 -2.05 -7.03
C LEU A 9 -3.94 -1.79 -7.89
N ALA A 10 -3.76 -1.51 -9.19
CA ALA A 10 -4.88 -1.33 -10.11
C ALA A 10 -5.73 -2.60 -10.24
N ILE A 11 -5.11 -3.78 -10.24
CA ILE A 11 -5.83 -5.07 -10.31
C ILE A 11 -6.63 -5.33 -9.03
N ILE A 12 -6.08 -5.01 -7.86
CA ILE A 12 -6.77 -5.20 -6.56
C ILE A 12 -8.00 -4.29 -6.43
N ILE A 13 -7.97 -3.08 -6.99
CA ILE A 13 -9.11 -2.15 -6.98
C ILE A 13 -10.24 -2.62 -7.90
N VAL A 14 -9.91 -3.33 -8.99
CA VAL A 14 -10.88 -3.77 -10.02
C VAL A 14 -11.58 -5.08 -9.65
N VAL A 15 -11.07 -5.85 -8.68
CA VAL A 15 -11.68 -7.10 -8.22
C VAL A 15 -12.24 -6.92 -6.79
N PRO A 16 -13.37 -6.20 -6.61
CA PRO A 16 -14.00 -6.04 -5.31
C PRO A 16 -14.71 -7.32 -4.84
N GLU A 17 -14.78 -8.36 -5.67
CA GLU A 17 -15.55 -9.59 -5.41
C GLU A 17 -15.15 -10.31 -4.10
N ILE A 18 -13.90 -10.17 -3.66
CA ILE A 18 -13.41 -10.71 -2.38
C ILE A 18 -13.53 -9.74 -1.19
N ALA A 19 -13.90 -8.47 -1.44
CA ALA A 19 -14.07 -7.41 -0.45
C ALA A 19 -15.55 -7.10 -0.14
N TYR A 20 -16.50 -7.77 -0.80
CA TYR A 20 -17.88 -7.83 -0.32
C TYR A 20 -17.94 -8.72 0.92
N ALA A 21 -17.61 -8.12 2.08
CA ALA A 21 -17.98 -8.69 3.36
C ALA A 21 -19.47 -9.04 3.31
N CYS A 22 -19.77 -10.28 3.70
CA CYS A 22 -21.07 -10.92 3.71
C CYS A 22 -22.23 -9.91 3.84
N SER A 23 -22.99 -9.72 2.76
CA SER A 23 -24.21 -8.91 2.74
C SER A 23 -25.29 -9.41 3.71
N THR A 24 -25.06 -10.54 4.38
CA THR A 24 -25.91 -11.05 5.47
C THR A 24 -25.62 -10.40 6.82
N CYS A 25 -24.47 -9.74 7.04
CA CYS A 25 -24.10 -9.16 8.34
C CYS A 25 -24.31 -7.64 8.46
N PHE A 26 -24.45 -6.92 7.34
CA PHE A 26 -24.54 -5.43 7.34
C PHE A 26 -25.99 -4.89 7.25
N GLY A 27 -27.01 -5.74 7.03
CA GLY A 27 -28.41 -5.31 7.00
C GLY A 27 -28.77 -4.48 5.76
N ASP A 28 -29.90 -3.76 5.82
CA ASP A 28 -30.40 -2.94 4.71
C ASP A 28 -29.37 -1.86 4.31
N PRO A 29 -28.91 -1.80 3.05
CA PRO A 29 -27.92 -0.82 2.60
C PRO A 29 -28.41 0.63 2.68
N ASN A 30 -29.73 0.86 2.82
CA ASN A 30 -30.33 2.18 3.01
C ASN A 30 -30.50 2.56 4.48
N ALA A 31 -30.19 1.67 5.42
CA ALA A 31 -30.23 1.99 6.83
C ALA A 31 -29.11 2.96 7.21
N LYS A 32 -29.42 3.93 8.08
CA LYS A 32 -28.44 4.93 8.54
C LYS A 32 -27.22 4.31 9.25
N ALA A 33 -27.39 3.12 9.84
CA ALA A 33 -26.29 2.36 10.44
C ALA A 33 -25.24 1.91 9.40
N THR A 34 -25.69 1.53 8.20
CA THR A 34 -24.82 1.05 7.11
C THR A 34 -24.03 2.19 6.47
N GLN A 35 -24.62 3.39 6.38
CA GLN A 35 -23.93 4.59 5.88
C GLN A 35 -22.71 4.96 6.76
N GLY A 36 -22.86 4.87 8.09
CA GLY A 36 -21.74 5.09 9.01
C GLY A 36 -20.65 4.02 8.88
N MET A 37 -21.04 2.76 8.69
CA MET A 37 -20.08 1.67 8.54
C MET A 37 -19.29 1.73 7.23
N ASN A 38 -19.90 2.08 6.10
CA ASN A 38 -19.17 2.21 4.82
C ASN A 38 -18.07 3.29 4.93
N LEU A 39 -18.38 4.43 5.56
CA LEU A 39 -17.38 5.47 5.82
C LEU A 39 -16.25 4.98 6.74
N ALA A 40 -16.57 4.19 7.78
CA ALA A 40 -15.56 3.61 8.67
C ALA A 40 -14.64 2.60 7.96
N ILE A 41 -15.17 1.80 7.03
CA ILE A 41 -14.36 0.87 6.24
C ILE A 41 -13.38 1.65 5.36
N ILE A 42 -13.84 2.69 4.68
CA ILE A 42 -12.98 3.55 3.85
C ILE A 42 -11.86 4.17 4.68
N THR A 43 -12.13 4.65 5.88
CA THR A 43 -11.10 5.27 6.73
C THR A 43 -10.06 4.25 7.19
N MET A 44 -10.48 3.06 7.64
CA MET A 44 -9.58 1.97 8.02
C MET A 44 -8.68 1.55 6.86
N LEU A 45 -9.26 1.30 5.68
CA LEU A 45 -8.49 0.93 4.49
C LEU A 45 -7.51 2.03 4.08
N THR A 46 -7.92 3.29 4.18
CA THR A 46 -7.07 4.44 3.85
C THR A 46 -5.88 4.54 4.80
N ILE A 47 -6.09 4.42 6.11
CA ILE A 47 -5.02 4.52 7.11
C ILE A 47 -4.06 3.34 6.96
N THR A 48 -4.57 2.12 6.89
CA THR A 48 -3.73 0.92 6.72
C THR A 48 -2.94 0.98 5.41
N GLY A 49 -3.58 1.39 4.30
CA GLY A 49 -2.92 1.60 3.02
C GLY A 49 -1.84 2.69 3.07
N GLY A 50 -2.13 3.81 3.74
CA GLY A 50 -1.18 4.91 3.94
C GLY A 50 0.06 4.50 4.74
N VAL A 51 -0.13 3.74 5.82
CA VAL A 51 0.98 3.26 6.64
C VAL A 51 1.86 2.29 5.85
N LEU A 52 1.27 1.29 5.20
CA LEU A 52 2.02 0.30 4.42
C LEU A 52 2.81 0.95 3.27
N SER A 53 2.18 1.87 2.53
CA SER A 53 2.85 2.60 1.43
C SER A 53 4.02 3.47 1.91
N SER A 54 3.91 4.04 3.11
CA SER A 54 4.97 4.83 3.73
C SER A 54 6.21 3.98 4.05
N PHE A 55 6.01 2.80 4.66
CA PHE A 55 7.11 1.88 4.96
C PHE A 55 7.82 1.38 3.70
N VAL A 56 7.07 1.02 2.66
CA VAL A 56 7.65 0.59 1.38
C VAL A 56 8.52 1.70 0.76
N SER A 57 8.03 2.94 0.79
CA SER A 57 8.76 4.09 0.28
C SER A 57 10.04 4.35 1.07
N PHE A 58 9.97 4.24 2.40
CA PHE A 58 11.13 4.40 3.28
C PHE A 58 12.22 3.38 2.99
N ILE A 59 11.87 2.09 2.95
CA ILE A 59 12.80 0.99 2.65
C ILE A 59 13.41 1.17 1.25
N TYR A 60 12.61 1.60 0.27
CA TYR A 60 13.10 1.85 -1.08
C TYR A 60 14.18 2.95 -1.12
N VAL A 61 13.94 4.07 -0.43
CA VAL A 61 14.91 5.17 -0.34
C VAL A 61 16.19 4.70 0.33
N LEU A 62 16.09 3.99 1.46
CA LEU A 62 17.26 3.46 2.16
C LEU A 62 18.08 2.52 1.28
N ASN A 63 17.44 1.58 0.57
CA ASN A 63 18.12 0.67 -0.34
C ASN A 63 18.82 1.39 -1.49
N LYS A 64 18.19 2.43 -2.06
CA LYS A 64 18.80 3.24 -3.11
C LYS A 64 20.07 3.93 -2.61
N ARG A 65 19.98 4.57 -1.44
CA ARG A 65 21.12 5.24 -0.80
C ARG A 65 22.21 4.24 -0.45
N ALA A 66 21.88 3.10 0.17
CA ALA A 66 22.85 2.07 0.54
C ALA A 66 23.68 1.59 -0.66
N LYS A 67 23.05 1.37 -1.83
CA LYS A 67 23.75 1.01 -3.07
C LYS A 67 24.70 2.10 -3.55
N GLU A 68 24.31 3.36 -3.42
CA GLU A 68 25.12 4.52 -3.79
C GLU A 68 26.37 4.66 -2.89
N TYR A 69 26.19 4.47 -1.57
CA TYR A 69 27.29 4.42 -0.61
C TYR A 69 28.24 3.25 -0.86
N ALA A 70 27.71 2.04 -1.10
CA ALA A 70 28.53 0.86 -1.38
C ALA A 70 29.36 1.02 -2.67
N LYS A 71 28.79 1.64 -3.70
CA LYS A 71 29.49 1.93 -4.96
C LYS A 71 30.63 2.92 -4.75
N THR A 72 30.41 3.96 -3.94
CA THR A 72 31.43 4.96 -3.58
C THR A 72 32.59 4.33 -2.81
N LEU A 73 32.29 3.45 -1.85
CA LEU A 73 33.29 2.68 -1.09
C LEU A 73 34.13 1.74 -1.98
N SER A 74 33.49 0.98 -2.89
CA SER A 74 34.22 0.14 -3.85
C SER A 74 35.10 0.96 -4.80
N LYS A 75 34.65 2.14 -5.22
CA LYS A 75 35.45 3.04 -6.07
C LYS A 75 36.69 3.55 -5.34
N ARG A 76 36.57 3.89 -4.05
CA ARG A 76 37.71 4.24 -3.18
C ARG A 76 38.71 3.09 -3.03
N LYS A 77 38.25 1.85 -2.81
CA LYS A 77 39.11 0.66 -2.71
C LYS A 77 39.87 0.34 -4.01
N LYS A 78 39.32 0.71 -5.18
CA LYS A 78 39.99 0.53 -6.48
C LYS A 78 40.99 1.65 -6.82
N ASN A 79 40.98 2.76 -6.08
CA ASN A 79 41.88 3.91 -6.26
C ASN A 79 43.02 3.95 -5.22
N ILE A 80 43.06 2.96 -4.32
CA ILE A 80 44.18 2.62 -3.43
C ILE A 80 44.88 1.41 -4.02
#